data_AF-A0A0F9P0V6-F1
#
_entry.id   AF-A0A0F9P0V6-F1
#
_cell.length_a   1.000
_cell.length_b   1.000
_cell.length_c   1.000
_cell.angle_alpha   90.00
_cell.angle_beta   90.00
_cell.angle_gamma   90.00
#
_symmetry.space_group_name_H-M   'P 1'
#
loop_
_entity.id
_entity.type
_entity.pdbx_description
1 polymer ?
#
loop_
_entity_poly.entity_id
_entity_poly.type
_entity_poly.pdbx_seq_one_letter_code
_entity_poly.pdbx_strand_id
1 'polypeptide(L)' 'VVFIANTIKGKGVSFMEGAIEWHNKLPNEKELTQARLELA' A
#
# COMPACT_ATOMS: atom_id res chain seq x y z
N VAL A 1 -24.61 14.82 -2.30
CA VAL A 1 -24.08 14.43 -0.97
C VAL A 1 -22.60 14.12 -1.15
N VAL A 2 -21.74 14.58 -0.25
CA VAL A 2 -20.29 14.29 -0.28
C VAL A 2 -19.98 13.37 0.89
N PHE A 3 -19.17 12.34 0.64
CA PHE A 3 -18.65 11.44 1.67
C PHE A 3 -17.14 11.65 1.80
N ILE A 4 -16.67 11.85 3.02
CA ILE A 4 -15.23 11.89 3.32
C ILE A 4 -14.84 10.49 3.83
N ALA A 5 -14.11 9.74 3.01
CA ALA A 5 -13.68 8.39 3.35
C ALA A 5 -12.39 8.43 4.18
N ASN A 6 -12.42 7.83 5.37
CA ASN A 6 -11.22 7.60 6.16
C ASN A 6 -10.43 6.43 5.56
N THR A 7 -9.28 6.69 4.96
CA THR A 7 -8.47 5.70 4.25
C THR A 7 -7.05 5.65 4.79
N ILE A 8 -6.35 4.55 4.52
CA ILE A 8 -4.93 4.38 4.80
C ILE A 8 -4.22 4.23 3.45
N LYS A 9 -3.25 5.10 3.18
CA LYS A 9 -2.44 4.98 1.96
C LYS A 9 -1.66 3.66 1.99
N GLY A 10 -1.69 2.90 0.90
CA GLY A 10 -1.02 1.59 0.84
C GLY A 10 -1.72 0.48 1.64
N LYS A 11 -3.01 0.66 2.01
CA LYS A 11 -3.77 -0.34 2.77
C LYS A 11 -3.67 -1.75 2.15
N GLY A 12 -3.41 -2.75 2.99
CA GLY A 12 -3.32 -4.16 2.59
C GLY A 12 -1.90 -4.64 2.28
N VAL A 13 -0.91 -3.74 2.27
CA VAL A 13 0.51 -4.11 2.17
C VAL A 13 1.26 -3.51 3.35
N SER A 14 1.74 -4.36 4.25
CA SER A 14 2.29 -4.04 5.57
C SER A 14 3.35 -2.94 5.55
N PHE A 15 4.28 -3.01 4.60
CA PHE A 15 5.38 -2.06 4.45
C PHE A 15 5.02 -0.79 3.65
N MET A 16 3.80 -0.71 3.12
CA MET A 16 3.29 0.47 2.39
C MET A 16 2.26 1.27 3.21
N GLU A 17 1.66 0.68 4.26
CA GLU A 17 0.62 1.36 5.04
C GLU A 17 1.13 2.64 5.72
N GLY A 18 0.56 3.79 5.35
CA GLY A 18 0.89 5.09 5.92
C GLY A 18 2.25 5.67 5.47
N ALA A 19 2.94 4.98 4.57
CA ALA A 19 4.31 5.30 4.20
C ALA A 19 4.39 6.31 3.02
N ILE A 20 5.16 7.38 3.21
CA ILE A 20 5.21 8.51 2.27
C ILE A 20 6.03 8.15 1.03
N GLU A 21 7.13 7.42 1.20
CA GLU A 21 8.04 6.97 0.16
C GLU A 21 7.33 6.16 -0.94
N TRP A 22 6.27 5.44 -0.60
CA TRP A 22 5.44 4.68 -1.52
C TRP A 22 4.44 5.53 -2.32
N HIS A 23 4.59 6.86 -2.34
CA HIS A 23 3.83 7.70 -3.27
C HIS A 23 4.29 7.51 -4.72
N ASN A 24 5.61 7.46 -4.92
CA ASN A 24 6.25 7.43 -6.24
C ASN A 24 7.31 6.32 -6.36
N LYS A 25 7.53 5.51 -5.32
CA LYS A 25 8.45 4.38 -5.34
C LYS A 25 7.76 3.15 -5.92
N LEU A 26 8.45 2.47 -6.84
CA LEU A 26 8.04 1.17 -7.37
C LEU A 26 8.62 0.04 -6.51
N PRO A 27 7.86 -1.03 -6.22
CA PRO A 27 8.37 -2.17 -5.50
C PRO A 27 9.36 -2.95 -6.37
N ASN A 28 10.41 -3.49 -5.75
CA ASN A 28 11.26 -4.49 -6.38
C ASN A 28 10.59 -5.87 -6.41
N GLU A 29 11.21 -6.87 -7.04
CA GLU A 29 10.63 -8.21 -7.18
C GLU A 29 10.30 -8.91 -5.86
N LYS A 30 11.14 -8.72 -4.83
CA LYS A 30 10.91 -9.30 -3.49
C LYS A 30 9.73 -8.61 -2.80
N GLU A 31 9.72 -7.28 -2.81
CA GLU A 31 8.63 -6.46 -2.25
C GLU A 31 7.30 -6.76 -2.96
N LEU A 32 7.30 -6.92 -4.28
CA LEU A 32 6.11 -7.27 -5.06
C LEU A 32 5.57 -8.66 -4.70
N THR A 33 6.46 -9.65 -4.55
CA THR A 33 6.08 -11.01 -4.14
C THR A 33 5.48 -11.00 -2.75
N GLN A 34 6.09 -10.28 -1.81
CA GLN A 34 5.57 -10.10 -0.45
C GLN A 34 4.19 -9.44 -0.45
N ALA A 35 4.03 -8.32 -1.18
CA ALA A 35 2.76 -7.62 -1.29
C ALA A 35 1.63 -8.51 -1.84
N ARG A 36 1.93 -9.39 -2.81
CA ARG A 36 0.95 -10.35 -3.34
C ARG A 36 0.56 -11.42 -2.33
N LEU A 37 1.49 -11.88 -1.50
CA LEU A 37 1.20 -12.85 -0.43
C LEU A 37 0.31 -12.24 0.66
N GLU A 38 0.46 -10.95 0.95
CA GLU A 38 -0.35 -10.25 1.95
C GLU A 38 -1.79 -9.94 1.49
N LEU A 39 -2.02 -9.90 0.17
CA LEU A 39 -3.32 -9.62 -0.43
C LEU A 39 -4.15 -10.86 -0.78
N ALA A 40 -3.58 -12.07 -0.65
CA ALA A 40 -4.25 -13.34 -0.90
C ALA A 40 -5.20 -13.72 0.26
#